data_AF-A0A4Q8TZB0-F1
#
_entry.id   AF-A0A4Q8TZB0-F1
#
_cell.length_a   1.000
_cell.length_b   1.000
_cell.length_c   1.000
_cell.angle_alpha   90.00
_cell.angle_beta   90.00
_cell.angle_gamma   90.00
#
_symmetry.space_group_name_H-M   'P 1'
#
loop_
_entity.id
_entity.type
_entity.pdbx_description
1 polymer ?
#
loop_
_entity_poly.entity_id
_entity_poly.type
_entity_poly.pdbx_seq_one_letter_code
_entity_poly.pdbx_strand_id
1 'polypeptide(L)'
;MFQAQFESKLNQSNLHIYLDKLYEEDYQIPMLQKNPIVGILPVRGAALDGKSKYTYQTKGFQTMAVIYEKKPIQQQEIQLLVMELLQIIEKLENYMLNPNCLILDPEYIFLNEKQWYFCYLPGWNGKLSQSFHQLTEYFVRTLDYGDTNGIVLAYELHKATLQENYNLGEIMKQYEAHEEERKRTMEEWREEQRQNRNRLMFGEKAEGVQMRIAEDYGNVFRLMEEEEQYDPEDTKGYYEVEEGMQAIREEGGTWKSWRKAAKRLKRNRWGSWNDFILEGDEDSDSM
;
A
#
# COMPACT_ATOMS: atom_id res chain seq x y z
N MET A 1 6.15 -19.63 4.48
CA MET A 1 4.70 -19.35 4.58
C MET A 1 4.30 -19.46 6.06
N PHE A 2 3.43 -18.59 6.56
CA PHE A 2 2.93 -18.65 7.95
C PHE A 2 1.43 -18.96 7.94
N GLN A 3 0.91 -19.47 9.05
CA GLN A 3 -0.53 -19.67 9.24
C GLN A 3 -1.05 -18.68 10.27
N ALA A 4 -2.19 -18.05 10.01
CA ALA A 4 -2.81 -17.10 10.91
C ALA A 4 -4.19 -17.59 11.38
N GLN A 5 -4.52 -17.36 12.64
CA GLN A 5 -5.82 -17.67 13.24
C GLN A 5 -6.26 -16.55 14.16
N PHE A 6 -7.48 -16.06 13.96
CA PHE A 6 -8.12 -15.11 14.87
C PHE A 6 -8.88 -15.86 15.97
N GLU A 7 -8.62 -15.51 17.22
CA GLU A 7 -9.34 -16.02 18.38
C GLU A 7 -10.11 -14.86 19.04
N SER A 8 -11.42 -15.02 19.20
CA SER A 8 -12.27 -14.06 19.93
C SER A 8 -12.97 -14.76 21.10
N LYS A 9 -12.57 -14.40 22.32
CA LYS A 9 -13.19 -14.78 23.60
C LYS A 9 -13.90 -13.56 24.20
N LEU A 10 -14.81 -13.80 25.16
CA LEU A 10 -15.67 -12.77 25.78
C LEU A 10 -14.97 -11.44 26.12
N ASN A 11 -13.69 -11.45 26.54
CA ASN A 11 -12.93 -10.23 26.87
C ASN A 11 -11.57 -10.10 26.14
N GLN A 12 -11.26 -11.01 25.20
CA GLN A 12 -9.95 -11.10 24.57
C GLN A 12 -10.12 -11.35 23.07
N SER A 13 -9.54 -10.49 22.25
CA SER A 13 -9.38 -10.71 20.82
C SER A 13 -7.90 -10.79 20.53
N ASN A 14 -7.46 -11.90 19.96
CA ASN A 14 -6.06 -12.16 19.67
C ASN A 14 -5.91 -12.64 18.22
N LEU A 15 -4.79 -12.28 17.61
CA LEU A 15 -4.29 -12.89 16.38
C LEU A 15 -3.15 -13.84 16.75
N HIS A 16 -3.22 -15.08 16.29
CA HIS A 16 -2.16 -16.07 16.43
C HIS A 16 -1.52 -16.33 15.07
N ILE A 17 -0.21 -16.15 14.97
CA ILE A 17 0.58 -16.50 13.79
C ILE A 17 1.51 -17.66 14.14
N TYR A 18 1.53 -18.67 13.27
CA TYR A 18 2.31 -19.89 13.42
C TYR A 18 3.37 -19.96 12.32
N LEU A 19 4.61 -20.22 12.72
CA LEU A 19 5.72 -20.54 11.84
C LEU A 19 6.14 -21.99 12.05
N ASP A 20 6.30 -22.72 10.95
CA ASP A 20 6.82 -24.10 10.91
C ASP A 20 8.36 -24.12 11.14
N LYS A 21 8.80 -23.47 12.22
CA LYS A 21 10.18 -23.41 12.70
C LYS A 21 10.16 -23.57 14.22
N LEU A 22 11.23 -24.15 14.77
CA LEU A 22 11.41 -24.20 16.22
C LEU A 22 11.49 -22.77 16.77
N TYR A 23 10.81 -22.55 17.90
CA TYR A 23 10.87 -21.26 18.58
C TYR A 23 12.22 -21.13 19.25
N GLU A 24 13.03 -20.22 18.74
CA GLU A 24 14.23 -19.74 19.39
C GLU A 24 13.92 -18.36 19.97
N GLU A 25 14.03 -18.25 21.29
CA GLU A 25 13.84 -16.98 21.99
C GLU A 25 15.06 -16.09 21.75
N ASP A 26 15.03 -15.37 20.64
CA ASP A 26 16.00 -14.34 20.30
C ASP A 26 15.67 -13.01 21.03
N TYR A 27 16.60 -12.06 21.04
CA TYR A 27 16.47 -10.77 21.73
C TYR A 27 15.26 -9.94 21.26
N GLN A 28 14.75 -10.18 20.05
CA GLN A 28 13.70 -9.39 19.40
C GLN A 28 12.38 -9.40 20.19
N ILE A 29 11.94 -10.56 20.72
CA ILE A 29 10.70 -10.64 21.52
C ILE A 29 10.86 -9.92 22.87
N PRO A 30 11.91 -10.19 23.69
CA PRO A 30 12.17 -9.42 24.89
C PRO A 30 12.31 -7.91 24.64
N MET A 31 12.90 -7.50 23.50
CA MET A 31 13.03 -6.09 23.13
C MET A 31 11.67 -5.43 22.96
N LEU A 32 10.77 -6.04 22.19
CA LEU A 32 9.41 -5.54 21.96
C LEU A 32 8.53 -5.56 23.22
N GLN A 33 8.78 -6.50 24.13
CA GLN A 33 8.04 -6.60 25.39
C GLN A 33 8.48 -5.55 26.42
N LYS A 34 9.78 -5.25 26.49
CA LYS A 34 10.34 -4.27 27.43
C LYS A 34 10.26 -2.84 26.91
N ASN A 35 10.29 -2.67 25.58
CA ASN A 35 10.26 -1.39 24.90
C ASN A 35 9.07 -1.38 23.91
N PRO A 36 7.83 -1.12 24.38
CA PRO A 36 6.69 -1.06 23.48
C PRO A 36 6.86 0.07 22.46
N ILE A 37 6.85 -0.29 21.18
CA ILE A 37 7.00 0.64 20.07
C ILE A 37 5.61 1.04 19.58
N VAL A 38 5.26 2.33 19.65
CA VAL A 38 4.01 2.85 19.07
C VAL A 38 4.01 2.57 17.57
N GLY A 39 2.97 1.90 17.09
CA GLY A 39 2.86 1.43 15.71
C GLY A 39 3.13 -0.07 15.53
N ILE A 40 3.63 -0.78 16.55
CA ILE A 40 3.77 -2.24 16.54
C ILE A 40 2.75 -2.85 17.49
N LEU A 41 2.05 -3.91 17.05
CA LEU A 41 1.14 -4.63 17.93
C LEU A 41 1.91 -5.36 19.05
N PRO A 42 1.45 -5.29 20.31
CA PRO A 42 2.05 -6.04 21.40
C PRO A 42 2.07 -7.54 21.09
N VAL A 43 3.27 -8.14 21.13
CA VAL A 43 3.51 -9.52 20.70
C VAL A 43 4.07 -10.38 21.83
N ARG A 44 3.63 -11.65 21.87
CA ARG A 44 4.21 -12.71 22.71
C ARG A 44 4.59 -13.90 21.85
N GLY A 45 5.85 -14.32 21.95
CA GLY A 45 6.36 -15.55 21.35
C GLY A 45 6.26 -16.72 22.31
N ALA A 46 5.98 -17.92 21.79
CA ALA A 46 6.02 -19.18 22.53
C ALA A 46 6.29 -20.36 21.60
N ALA A 47 6.95 -21.39 22.12
CA ALA A 47 7.02 -22.70 21.47
C ALA A 47 5.70 -23.45 21.66
N LEU A 48 5.13 -24.00 20.59
CA LEU A 48 3.96 -24.87 20.64
C LEU A 48 4.09 -26.01 19.63
N ASP A 49 4.05 -27.25 20.10
CA ASP A 49 4.07 -28.46 19.26
C ASP A 49 5.22 -28.50 18.23
N GLY A 50 6.42 -28.05 18.63
CA GLY A 50 7.58 -27.98 17.74
C GLY A 50 7.55 -26.82 16.72
N LYS A 51 6.58 -25.92 16.84
CA LYS A 51 6.41 -24.72 16.02
C LYS A 51 6.55 -23.45 16.85
N SER A 52 6.77 -22.33 16.17
CA SER A 52 6.78 -21.00 16.78
C SER A 52 5.40 -20.39 16.69
N LYS A 53 4.85 -19.97 17.83
CA LYS A 53 3.57 -19.26 17.92
C LYS A 53 3.81 -17.83 18.38
N TYR A 54 3.29 -16.87 17.63
CA TYR A 54 3.29 -15.45 17.97
C TYR A 54 1.85 -15.00 18.18
N THR A 55 1.59 -14.38 19.33
CA THR A 55 0.25 -13.93 19.73
C THR A 55 0.24 -12.41 19.85
N TYR A 56 -0.64 -11.77 19.09
CA TYR A 56 -0.88 -10.33 19.08
C TYR A 56 -2.22 -10.03 19.72
N GLN A 57 -2.26 -9.00 20.59
CA GLN A 57 -3.51 -8.54 21.19
C GLN A 57 -4.22 -7.56 20.24
N THR A 58 -5.42 -7.91 19.79
CA THR A 58 -6.18 -7.17 18.76
C THR A 58 -7.51 -6.62 19.27
N LYS A 59 -7.74 -6.63 20.59
CA LYS A 59 -8.94 -6.05 21.20
C LYS A 59 -9.02 -4.54 20.93
N GLY A 60 -10.11 -4.09 20.31
CA GLY A 60 -10.34 -2.69 19.97
C GLY A 60 -9.79 -2.27 18.61
N PHE A 61 -9.08 -3.16 17.91
CA PHE A 61 -8.53 -2.89 16.60
C PHE A 61 -9.45 -3.38 15.48
N GLN A 62 -9.37 -2.73 14.32
CA GLN A 62 -9.97 -3.20 13.07
C GLN A 62 -8.90 -3.39 12.01
N THR A 63 -8.97 -4.46 11.23
CA THR A 63 -8.00 -4.69 10.15
C THR A 63 -8.26 -3.75 8.97
N MET A 64 -7.20 -3.38 8.25
CA MET A 64 -7.30 -2.58 7.04
C MET A 64 -8.26 -3.22 6.01
N ALA A 65 -8.16 -4.54 5.82
CA ALA A 65 -9.05 -5.28 4.94
C ALA A 65 -10.54 -5.08 5.30
N VAL A 66 -10.90 -5.14 6.59
CA VAL A 66 -12.30 -4.97 7.03
C VAL A 66 -12.79 -3.53 6.92
N ILE A 67 -11.90 -2.55 7.12
CA ILE A 67 -12.25 -1.13 7.00
C ILE A 67 -12.59 -0.78 5.55
N TYR A 68 -11.71 -1.16 4.61
CA TYR A 68 -11.86 -0.79 3.20
C TYR A 68 -12.62 -1.82 2.36
N GLU A 69 -13.12 -2.90 2.96
CA GLU A 69 -14.22 -3.68 2.38
C GLU A 69 -15.52 -2.85 2.32
N LYS A 70 -15.69 -1.89 3.23
CA LYS A 70 -16.93 -1.11 3.39
C LYS A 70 -16.90 0.26 2.71
N LYS A 71 -15.71 0.83 2.55
CA LYS A 71 -15.50 2.14 1.94
C LYS A 71 -14.24 2.12 1.08
N PRO A 72 -14.17 2.91 0.00
CA PRO A 72 -12.92 3.06 -0.73
C PRO A 72 -11.86 3.79 0.12
N ILE A 73 -10.58 3.53 -0.16
CA ILE A 73 -9.46 4.24 0.46
C ILE A 73 -9.19 5.56 -0.28
N GLN A 74 -8.90 6.63 0.46
CA GLN A 74 -8.58 7.94 -0.10
C GLN A 74 -7.10 8.29 0.15
N GLN A 75 -6.64 9.31 -0.55
CA GLN A 75 -5.31 9.88 -0.49
C GLN A 75 -4.79 10.04 0.94
N GLN A 76 -5.59 10.66 1.82
CA GLN A 76 -5.20 10.97 3.18
C GLN A 76 -4.85 9.71 3.99
N GLU A 77 -5.55 8.60 3.75
CA GLU A 77 -5.31 7.38 4.50
C GLU A 77 -4.11 6.59 3.97
N ILE A 78 -3.86 6.62 2.64
CA ILE A 78 -2.64 6.09 2.05
C ILE A 78 -1.43 6.86 2.57
N GLN A 79 -1.47 8.20 2.50
CA GLN A 79 -0.39 9.06 2.98
C GLN A 79 -0.11 8.83 4.46
N LEU A 80 -1.15 8.82 5.31
CA LEU A 80 -0.98 8.56 6.75
C LEU A 80 -0.32 7.21 7.00
N LEU A 81 -0.77 6.14 6.33
CA LEU A 81 -0.17 4.82 6.51
C LEU A 81 1.30 4.79 6.11
N VAL A 82 1.64 5.34 4.94
CA VAL A 82 3.02 5.31 4.44
C VAL A 82 3.94 6.11 5.35
N MET A 83 3.50 7.26 5.84
CA MET A 83 4.25 8.06 6.81
C MET A 83 4.47 7.33 8.14
N GLU A 84 3.45 6.65 8.66
CA GLU A 84 3.59 5.86 9.88
C GLU A 84 4.48 4.64 9.67
N LEU A 85 4.42 3.99 8.51
CA LEU A 85 5.32 2.89 8.14
C LEU A 85 6.78 3.36 8.14
N LEU A 86 7.09 4.50 7.52
CA LEU A 86 8.44 5.09 7.50
C LEU A 86 8.95 5.35 8.93
N GLN A 87 8.13 5.94 9.80
CA GLN A 87 8.49 6.17 11.20
C GLN A 87 8.74 4.86 11.96
N ILE A 88 7.99 3.81 11.65
CA ILE A 88 8.17 2.50 12.29
C ILE A 88 9.45 1.84 11.82
N ILE A 89 9.78 1.91 10.53
CA ILE A 89 11.05 1.39 9.99
C ILE A 89 12.23 2.02 10.73
N GLU A 90 12.25 3.35 10.86
CA GLU A 90 13.28 4.08 11.59
C GLU A 90 13.35 3.67 13.08
N LYS A 91 12.19 3.53 13.74
CA LYS A 91 12.15 3.05 15.13
C LYS A 91 12.71 1.63 15.26
N LEU A 92 12.32 0.71 14.38
CA LEU A 92 12.80 -0.67 14.42
C LEU A 92 14.33 -0.71 14.29
N GLU A 93 14.89 0.04 13.33
CA GLU A 93 16.35 0.14 13.16
C GLU A 93 17.05 0.68 14.41
N ASN A 94 16.49 1.70 15.06
CA ASN A 94 17.00 2.23 16.33
C ASN A 94 17.01 1.22 17.48
N TYR A 95 16.07 0.25 17.48
CA TYR A 95 16.03 -0.87 18.42
C TYR A 95 16.80 -2.11 17.93
N MET A 96 17.56 -1.99 16.83
CA MET A 96 18.27 -3.07 16.14
C MET A 96 17.34 -4.19 15.62
N LEU A 97 16.04 -3.93 15.49
CA LEU A 97 15.06 -4.86 14.93
C LEU A 97 15.08 -4.79 13.40
N ASN A 98 14.91 -5.93 12.73
CA ASN A 98 14.94 -6.00 11.26
C ASN A 98 13.57 -5.59 10.67
N PRO A 99 13.48 -4.51 9.88
CA PRO A 99 12.23 -4.08 9.27
C PRO A 99 11.58 -5.11 8.32
N ASN A 100 12.37 -6.04 7.76
CA ASN A 100 11.86 -7.12 6.91
C ASN A 100 10.93 -8.12 7.63
N CYS A 101 10.87 -8.07 8.96
CA CYS A 101 9.95 -8.84 9.77
C CYS A 101 8.54 -8.20 9.88
N LEU A 102 8.32 -7.02 9.28
CA LEU A 102 7.01 -6.36 9.24
C LEU A 102 6.07 -7.02 8.24
N ILE A 103 4.88 -7.40 8.71
CA ILE A 103 3.82 -7.92 7.83
C ILE A 103 2.99 -6.74 7.32
N LEU A 104 3.03 -6.51 6.00
CA LEU A 104 2.30 -5.43 5.32
C LEU A 104 1.03 -5.91 4.58
N ASP A 105 0.56 -7.12 4.89
CA ASP A 105 -0.71 -7.62 4.35
C ASP A 105 -1.89 -6.87 5.01
N PRO A 106 -2.86 -6.33 4.24
CA PRO A 106 -4.06 -5.66 4.76
C PRO A 106 -4.87 -6.45 5.80
N GLU A 107 -4.78 -7.78 5.83
CA GLU A 107 -5.41 -8.60 6.89
C GLU A 107 -4.71 -8.51 8.25
N TYR A 108 -3.44 -8.10 8.27
CA TYR A 108 -2.59 -8.04 9.47
C TYR A 108 -2.09 -6.63 9.78
N ILE A 109 -2.61 -5.62 9.08
CA ILE A 109 -2.47 -4.20 9.43
C ILE A 109 -3.73 -3.76 10.17
N PHE A 110 -3.57 -3.08 11.29
CA PHE A 110 -4.65 -2.75 12.22
C PHE A 110 -4.76 -1.25 12.45
N LEU A 111 -5.98 -0.74 12.57
CA LEU A 111 -6.27 0.64 12.96
C LEU A 111 -6.86 0.66 14.37
N ASN A 112 -6.38 1.58 15.21
CA ASN A 112 -7.01 1.94 16.47
C ASN A 112 -6.85 3.45 16.72
N GLU A 113 -7.93 4.13 17.10
CA GLU A 113 -7.93 5.57 17.43
C GLU A 113 -7.21 6.48 16.39
N LYS A 114 -7.25 6.10 15.10
CA LYS A 114 -6.58 6.76 13.94
C LYS A 114 -5.07 6.51 13.80
N GLN A 115 -4.51 5.57 14.54
CA GLN A 115 -3.11 5.15 14.42
C GLN A 115 -3.06 3.75 13.80
N TRP A 116 -2.20 3.55 12.79
CA TRP A 116 -1.92 2.23 12.22
C TRP A 116 -0.93 1.45 13.08
N TYR A 117 -1.17 0.14 13.16
CA TYR A 117 -0.37 -0.82 13.88
C TYR A 117 -0.06 -2.01 12.99
N PHE A 118 1.20 -2.42 13.01
CA PHE A 118 1.73 -3.50 12.18
C PHE A 118 2.12 -4.70 13.04
N CYS A 119 1.99 -5.89 12.48
CA CYS A 119 2.51 -7.11 13.09
C CYS A 119 4.00 -7.25 12.77
N TYR A 120 4.84 -7.34 13.82
CA TYR A 120 6.24 -7.73 13.70
C TYR A 120 6.38 -9.22 13.99
N LEU A 121 6.94 -9.99 13.05
CA LEU A 121 7.07 -11.44 13.15
C LEU A 121 8.55 -11.88 13.11
N PRO A 122 9.18 -12.10 14.27
CA PRO A 122 10.54 -12.62 14.33
C PRO A 122 10.65 -14.00 13.67
N GLY A 123 11.77 -14.29 13.02
CA GLY A 123 12.04 -15.58 12.38
C GLY A 123 11.34 -15.80 11.03
N TRP A 124 10.49 -14.86 10.61
CA TRP A 124 9.97 -14.79 9.26
C TRP A 124 11.00 -14.13 8.34
N ASN A 125 11.27 -14.74 7.19
CA ASN A 125 12.18 -14.21 6.17
C ASN A 125 11.38 -13.44 5.13
N GLY A 126 10.70 -12.39 5.58
CA GLY A 126 9.98 -11.47 4.71
C GLY A 126 10.93 -10.61 3.89
N LYS A 127 10.40 -9.97 2.86
CA LYS A 127 11.06 -8.85 2.16
C LYS A 127 10.12 -7.66 2.25
N LEU A 128 10.59 -6.58 2.89
CA LEU A 128 9.78 -5.39 3.10
C LEU A 128 9.34 -4.79 1.76
N SER A 129 10.24 -4.74 0.77
CA SER A 129 9.95 -4.23 -0.57
C SER A 129 8.83 -5.00 -1.27
N GLN A 130 8.89 -6.34 -1.26
CA GLN A 130 7.85 -7.19 -1.84
C GLN A 130 6.52 -7.05 -1.10
N SER A 131 6.55 -6.97 0.23
CA SER A 131 5.34 -6.79 1.04
C SER A 131 4.72 -5.43 0.78
N PHE A 132 5.53 -4.39 0.59
CA PHE A 132 5.06 -3.05 0.26
C PHE A 132 4.50 -2.98 -1.17
N HIS A 133 5.12 -3.64 -2.15
CA HIS A 133 4.57 -3.78 -3.50
C HIS A 133 3.17 -4.42 -3.51
N GLN A 134 2.97 -5.49 -2.74
CA GLN A 134 1.66 -6.11 -2.58
C GLN A 134 0.63 -5.17 -1.92
N LEU A 135 1.08 -4.32 -0.99
CA LEU A 135 0.24 -3.32 -0.37
C LEU A 135 -0.13 -2.18 -1.35
N THR A 136 0.77 -1.76 -2.23
CA THR A 136 0.45 -0.76 -3.27
C THR A 136 -0.55 -1.30 -4.28
N GLU A 137 -0.46 -2.59 -4.67
CA GLU A 137 -1.53 -3.23 -5.47
C GLU A 137 -2.90 -3.18 -4.77
N TYR A 138 -2.91 -3.37 -3.45
CA TYR A 138 -4.14 -3.28 -2.68
C TYR A 138 -4.73 -1.87 -2.71
N PHE A 139 -3.90 -0.83 -2.58
CA PHE A 139 -4.34 0.57 -2.73
C PHE A 139 -4.94 0.80 -4.12
N VAL A 140 -4.26 0.36 -5.19
CA VAL A 140 -4.76 0.48 -6.57
C VAL A 140 -6.15 -0.14 -6.72
N ARG A 141 -6.41 -1.29 -6.08
CA ARG A 141 -7.70 -2.00 -6.18
C ARG A 141 -8.81 -1.41 -5.33
N THR A 142 -8.49 -0.71 -4.25
CA THR A 142 -9.47 -0.26 -3.24
C THR A 142 -9.67 1.25 -3.21
N LEU A 143 -8.95 2.01 -4.05
CA LEU A 143 -9.02 3.47 -4.08
C LEU A 143 -10.39 4.01 -4.52
N ASP A 144 -10.69 5.20 -4.04
CA ASP A 144 -11.82 6.00 -4.50
C ASP A 144 -11.47 6.64 -5.85
N TYR A 145 -12.08 6.18 -6.94
CA TYR A 145 -11.80 6.73 -8.28
C TYR A 145 -12.32 8.16 -8.47
N GLY A 146 -13.09 8.69 -7.50
CA GLY A 146 -13.38 10.12 -7.43
C GLY A 146 -12.24 10.96 -6.84
N ASP A 147 -11.28 10.33 -6.16
CA ASP A 147 -10.13 10.98 -5.53
C ASP A 147 -8.93 10.98 -6.47
N THR A 148 -8.87 12.01 -7.32
CA THR A 148 -7.75 12.23 -8.26
C THR A 148 -6.37 12.24 -7.58
N ASN A 149 -6.24 12.84 -6.40
CA ASN A 149 -4.96 12.88 -5.68
C ASN A 149 -4.58 11.50 -5.12
N GLY A 150 -5.58 10.71 -4.72
CA GLY A 150 -5.42 9.33 -4.27
C GLY A 150 -4.98 8.40 -5.40
N ILE A 151 -5.54 8.57 -6.61
CA ILE A 151 -5.11 7.85 -7.82
C ILE A 151 -3.64 8.12 -8.11
N VAL A 152 -3.25 9.40 -8.15
CA VAL A 152 -1.86 9.82 -8.42
C VAL A 152 -0.91 9.20 -7.40
N LEU A 153 -1.20 9.34 -6.10
CA LEU A 153 -0.36 8.81 -5.03
C LEU A 153 -0.22 7.28 -5.11
N ALA A 154 -1.33 6.56 -5.25
CA ALA A 154 -1.31 5.10 -5.32
C ALA A 154 -0.50 4.60 -6.53
N TYR A 155 -0.62 5.29 -7.67
CA TYR A 155 0.13 4.96 -8.88
C TYR A 155 1.63 5.25 -8.74
N GLU A 156 2.01 6.42 -8.24
CA GLU A 156 3.42 6.78 -8.00
C GLU A 156 4.10 5.78 -7.07
N LEU A 157 3.44 5.42 -5.96
CA LEU A 157 3.93 4.40 -5.03
C LEU A 157 4.06 3.04 -5.70
N HIS A 158 3.05 2.61 -6.48
CA HIS A 158 3.11 1.32 -7.16
C HIS A 158 4.22 1.27 -8.22
N LYS A 159 4.33 2.29 -9.07
CA LYS A 159 5.39 2.41 -10.08
C LYS A 159 6.78 2.40 -9.44
N ALA A 160 6.96 3.13 -8.35
CA ALA A 160 8.22 3.14 -7.63
C ALA A 160 8.63 1.75 -7.12
N THR A 161 7.67 0.95 -6.65
CA THR A 161 7.97 -0.42 -6.18
C THR A 161 8.40 -1.40 -7.26
N LEU A 162 8.28 -1.04 -8.55
CA LEU A 162 8.81 -1.84 -9.66
C LEU A 162 10.32 -1.63 -9.86
N GLN A 163 10.88 -0.55 -9.31
CA GLN A 163 12.32 -0.28 -9.38
C GLN A 163 13.05 -1.02 -8.24
N GLU A 164 14.24 -1.56 -8.51
CA GLU A 164 14.97 -2.36 -7.50
C GLU A 164 15.41 -1.56 -6.27
N ASN A 165 15.69 -0.26 -6.43
CA ASN A 165 16.30 0.60 -5.40
C ASN A 165 15.50 1.90 -5.16
N TYR A 166 14.19 1.79 -4.92
CA TYR A 166 13.37 2.95 -4.62
C TYR A 166 13.59 3.48 -3.19
N ASN A 167 13.48 4.79 -3.00
CA ASN A 167 13.48 5.43 -1.70
C ASN A 167 12.09 5.98 -1.37
N LEU A 168 11.36 5.27 -0.52
CA LEU A 168 9.99 5.63 -0.14
C LEU A 168 9.90 7.01 0.54
N GLY A 169 10.90 7.38 1.34
CA GLY A 169 10.93 8.70 1.98
C GLY A 169 11.07 9.85 0.97
N GLU A 170 11.91 9.66 -0.06
CA GLU A 170 12.08 10.66 -1.12
C GLU A 170 10.82 10.78 -1.99
N ILE A 171 10.16 9.66 -2.32
CA ILE A 171 8.90 9.65 -3.08
C ILE A 171 7.82 10.43 -2.33
N MET A 172 7.66 10.16 -1.03
CA MET A 172 6.68 10.88 -0.21
C MET A 172 6.98 12.37 -0.11
N LYS A 173 8.24 12.75 0.01
CA LYS A 173 8.67 14.16 0.05
C LYS A 173 8.38 14.89 -1.26
N GLN A 174 8.63 14.24 -2.41
CA GLN A 174 8.30 14.79 -3.72
C GLN A 174 6.79 14.95 -3.87
N TYR A 175 6.02 13.93 -3.51
CA TYR A 175 4.55 14.00 -3.52
C TYR A 175 4.02 15.17 -2.68
N GLU A 176 4.52 15.35 -1.46
CA GLU A 176 4.13 16.45 -0.57
C GLU A 176 4.49 17.82 -1.15
N ALA A 177 5.68 17.97 -1.74
CA ALA A 177 6.08 19.21 -2.39
C ALA A 177 5.15 19.58 -3.56
N HIS A 178 4.80 18.61 -4.40
CA HIS A 178 3.87 18.80 -5.52
C HIS A 178 2.45 19.10 -5.01
N GLU A 179 2.01 18.44 -3.93
CA GLU A 179 0.72 18.72 -3.31
C GLU A 179 0.63 20.15 -2.75
N GLU A 180 1.68 20.62 -2.09
CA GLU A 180 1.77 21.99 -1.58
C GLU A 180 1.80 23.03 -2.70
N GLU A 181 2.50 22.77 -3.79
CA GLU A 181 2.52 23.65 -4.96
C GLU A 181 1.12 23.77 -5.56
N ARG A 182 0.42 22.64 -5.77
CA ARG A 182 -0.98 22.62 -6.22
C ARG A 182 -1.91 23.43 -5.30
N LYS A 183 -1.73 23.31 -3.97
CA LYS A 183 -2.51 24.10 -2.99
C LYS A 183 -2.22 25.59 -3.12
N ARG A 184 -0.95 25.99 -3.24
CA ARG A 184 -0.54 27.39 -3.43
C ARG A 184 -1.10 27.99 -4.71
N THR A 185 -0.96 27.31 -5.85
CA THR A 185 -1.51 27.79 -7.13
C THR A 185 -3.03 27.94 -7.07
N MET A 186 -3.73 27.02 -6.40
CA MET A 186 -5.19 27.09 -6.21
C MET A 186 -5.60 28.28 -5.30
N GLU A 187 -4.84 28.56 -4.24
CA GLU A 187 -5.06 29.70 -3.36
C GLU A 187 -4.81 31.03 -4.06
N GLU A 188 -3.70 31.15 -4.80
CA GLU A 188 -3.38 32.31 -5.63
C GLU A 188 -4.50 32.59 -6.64
N TRP A 189 -4.99 31.56 -7.33
CA TRP A 189 -6.11 31.68 -8.25
C TRP A 189 -7.40 32.14 -7.56
N ARG A 190 -7.72 31.59 -6.38
CA ARG A 190 -8.91 32.01 -5.60
C ARG A 190 -8.82 33.48 -5.17
N GLU A 191 -7.64 33.91 -4.77
CA GLU A 191 -7.38 35.29 -4.37
C GLU A 191 -7.46 36.24 -5.57
N GLU A 192 -6.90 35.84 -6.72
CA GLU A 192 -7.01 36.59 -7.98
C GLU A 192 -8.48 36.73 -8.42
N GLN A 193 -9.28 35.67 -8.32
CA GLN A 193 -10.73 35.73 -8.57
C GLN A 193 -11.45 36.69 -7.61
N ARG A 194 -11.08 36.69 -6.33
CA ARG A 194 -11.64 37.61 -5.33
C ARG A 194 -11.30 39.07 -5.65
N GLN A 195 -10.05 39.32 -6.04
CA GLN A 195 -9.59 40.65 -6.44
C GLN A 195 -10.27 41.12 -7.72
N ASN A 196 -10.44 40.25 -8.71
CA ASN A 196 -11.15 40.60 -9.95
C ASN A 196 -12.63 40.89 -9.70
N ARG A 197 -13.30 40.12 -8.83
CA ARG A 197 -14.67 40.43 -8.38
C ARG A 197 -14.74 41.78 -7.70
N ASN A 198 -13.79 42.10 -6.82
CA ASN A 198 -13.74 43.40 -6.16
C ASN A 198 -13.52 44.54 -7.18
N ARG A 199 -12.60 44.38 -8.15
CA ARG A 199 -12.38 45.37 -9.22
C ARG A 199 -13.62 45.63 -10.06
N LEU A 200 -14.35 44.58 -10.44
CA LEU A 200 -15.63 44.74 -11.15
C LEU A 200 -16.65 45.54 -10.34
N MET A 201 -16.71 45.33 -9.02
CA MET A 201 -17.63 46.03 -8.12
C MET A 201 -17.30 47.53 -7.97
N PHE A 202 -16.03 47.92 -8.19
CA PHE A 202 -15.59 49.33 -8.19
C PHE A 202 -15.52 49.96 -9.59
N GLY A 203 -16.04 49.29 -10.62
CA GLY A 203 -16.13 49.82 -11.99
C GLY A 203 -14.82 49.74 -12.78
N GLU A 204 -13.84 48.98 -12.30
CA GLU A 204 -12.57 48.73 -13.00
C GLU A 204 -12.70 47.53 -13.95
N LYS A 205 -11.90 47.52 -15.04
CA LYS A 205 -11.87 46.38 -15.99
C LYS A 205 -11.15 45.19 -15.33
N ALA A 206 -11.78 44.02 -15.34
CA ALA A 206 -11.12 42.78 -14.93
C ALA A 206 -10.14 42.29 -16.01
N GLU A 207 -9.02 41.73 -15.56
CA GLU A 207 -8.09 41.00 -16.41
C GLU A 207 -8.57 39.56 -16.61
N GLY A 208 -8.39 38.99 -17.80
CA GLY A 208 -8.79 37.61 -18.08
C GLY A 208 -7.93 36.62 -17.29
N VAL A 209 -8.54 35.81 -16.43
CA VAL A 209 -7.82 34.82 -15.62
C VAL A 209 -7.85 33.47 -16.32
N GLN A 210 -6.68 32.99 -16.73
CA GLN A 210 -6.50 31.65 -17.29
C GLN A 210 -6.05 30.70 -16.17
N MET A 211 -6.80 29.61 -15.98
CA MET A 211 -6.51 28.60 -14.98
C MET A 211 -5.23 27.83 -15.37
N ARG A 212 -4.13 28.01 -14.63
CA ARG A 212 -2.85 27.28 -14.83
C ARG A 212 -2.80 25.91 -14.15
N ILE A 213 -3.95 25.34 -13.79
CA ILE A 213 -4.04 24.10 -12.98
C ILE A 213 -3.82 22.84 -13.85
N ALA A 214 -3.89 22.96 -15.17
CA ALA A 214 -4.10 21.83 -16.08
C ALA A 214 -2.83 21.13 -16.60
N GLU A 215 -1.62 21.67 -16.40
CA GLU A 215 -0.42 21.04 -16.96
C GLU A 215 0.11 19.87 -16.10
N ASP A 216 -0.21 19.83 -14.80
CA ASP A 216 0.42 18.88 -13.89
C ASP A 216 -0.32 17.53 -13.77
N TYR A 217 -1.65 17.50 -13.92
CA TYR A 217 -2.39 16.23 -14.10
C TYR A 217 -2.09 15.59 -15.47
N GLY A 218 -1.77 16.42 -16.46
CA GLY A 218 -1.26 15.97 -17.75
C GLY A 218 0.10 15.30 -17.60
N ASN A 219 0.95 15.75 -16.67
CA ASN A 219 2.29 15.22 -16.49
C ASN A 219 2.34 13.87 -15.78
N VAL A 220 1.42 13.54 -14.86
CA VAL A 220 1.41 12.20 -14.21
C VAL A 220 1.17 11.07 -15.24
N PHE A 221 0.38 11.33 -16.29
CA PHE A 221 0.18 10.40 -17.41
C PHE A 221 1.07 10.67 -18.65
N ARG A 222 1.73 11.83 -18.75
CA ARG A 222 2.62 12.20 -19.87
C ARG A 222 4.12 11.97 -19.56
N LEU A 223 4.50 11.68 -18.32
CA LEU A 223 5.86 11.27 -17.98
C LEU A 223 6.08 9.77 -18.24
N MET A 224 6.18 9.43 -19.52
CA MET A 224 7.15 8.50 -20.15
C MET A 224 6.68 8.15 -21.58
N GLU A 225 6.78 9.12 -22.50
CA GLU A 225 7.39 8.81 -23.82
C GLU A 225 8.91 9.03 -23.66
N GLU A 226 9.52 8.34 -22.71
CA GLU A 226 10.88 7.87 -22.94
C GLU A 226 10.69 6.45 -23.45
N GLU A 227 11.16 6.20 -24.67
CA GLU A 227 11.24 4.89 -25.28
C GLU A 227 12.17 3.97 -24.45
N GLU A 228 11.82 3.65 -23.21
CA GLU A 228 12.30 2.42 -22.60
C GLU A 228 11.45 1.31 -23.18
N GLN A 229 12.05 0.64 -24.15
CA GLN A 229 11.57 -0.57 -24.79
C GLN A 229 11.12 -1.54 -23.69
N TYR A 230 9.81 -1.60 -23.46
CA TYR A 230 9.18 -2.56 -22.58
C TYR A 230 9.51 -3.95 -23.12
N ASP A 231 10.49 -4.62 -22.53
CA ASP A 231 10.81 -6.00 -22.83
C ASP A 231 9.96 -6.91 -21.93
N PRO A 232 8.90 -7.55 -22.45
CA PRO A 232 8.08 -8.47 -21.68
C PRO A 232 8.87 -9.69 -21.14
N GLU A 233 10.10 -9.94 -21.60
CA GLU A 233 10.95 -11.02 -21.08
C GLU A 233 11.61 -10.70 -19.72
N ASP A 234 11.79 -9.44 -19.34
CA ASP A 234 12.48 -9.07 -18.09
C ASP A 234 11.59 -9.31 -16.84
N THR A 235 10.27 -9.34 -17.02
CA THR A 235 9.34 -9.75 -15.97
C THR A 235 9.39 -11.25 -15.65
N LYS A 236 9.94 -12.11 -16.54
CA LYS A 236 10.10 -13.55 -16.23
C LYS A 236 11.15 -13.79 -15.16
N GLY A 237 12.19 -12.95 -15.06
CA GLY A 237 13.26 -13.09 -14.06
C GLY A 237 12.77 -13.02 -12.62
N TYR A 238 11.72 -12.24 -12.34
CA TYR A 238 11.11 -12.16 -11.00
C TYR A 238 10.24 -13.37 -10.64
N TYR A 239 9.82 -14.17 -11.63
CA TYR A 239 8.94 -15.33 -11.47
C TYR A 239 9.60 -16.69 -11.83
N GLU A 240 10.89 -16.73 -12.17
CA GLU A 240 11.61 -17.98 -12.43
C GLU A 240 12.04 -18.68 -11.12
N VAL A 241 11.46 -19.86 -10.94
CA VAL A 241 11.64 -20.75 -9.80
C VAL A 241 12.94 -21.52 -9.98
N GLU A 242 13.83 -21.50 -8.98
CA GLU A 242 14.94 -22.46 -8.88
C GLU A 242 14.39 -23.89 -9.02
N GLU A 243 14.79 -24.58 -10.08
CA GLU A 243 14.51 -26.00 -10.34
C GLU A 243 15.17 -26.88 -9.26
N GLY A 244 14.48 -26.99 -8.12
CA GLY A 244 14.85 -27.88 -7.01
C GLY A 244 13.65 -28.35 -6.18
N MET A 245 12.43 -27.89 -6.46
CA MET A 245 11.22 -28.37 -5.78
C MET A 245 10.48 -29.36 -6.66
N GLN A 246 10.82 -30.64 -6.47
CA GLN A 246 10.07 -31.78 -6.99
C GLN A 246 8.57 -31.58 -6.75
N ALA A 247 7.79 -31.85 -7.81
CA ALA A 247 6.35 -31.75 -7.87
C ALA A 247 5.65 -32.32 -6.61
N ILE A 248 5.23 -31.43 -5.71
CA ILE A 248 4.29 -31.80 -4.64
C ILE A 248 2.88 -31.66 -5.21
N ARG A 249 2.39 -32.82 -5.60
CA ARG A 249 1.00 -33.25 -5.77
C ARG A 249 0.04 -32.45 -4.88
N GLU A 250 -1.08 -32.08 -5.48
CA GLU A 250 -2.21 -31.37 -4.88
C GLU A 250 -2.53 -31.83 -3.45
N GLU A 251 -2.39 -30.95 -2.45
CA GLU A 251 -3.15 -31.04 -1.21
C GLU A 251 -3.19 -29.68 -0.48
N GLY A 252 -4.40 -29.09 -0.43
CA GLY A 252 -4.92 -28.11 0.55
C GLY A 252 -4.04 -26.94 1.03
N GLY A 253 -4.24 -25.73 0.47
CA GLY A 253 -3.71 -24.48 1.02
C GLY A 253 -4.55 -23.25 0.67
N THR A 254 -4.61 -22.31 1.62
CA THR A 254 -5.49 -21.14 1.88
C THR A 254 -5.78 -20.13 0.75
N TRP A 255 -5.30 -20.37 -0.48
CA TRP A 255 -5.45 -19.48 -1.65
C TRP A 255 -6.88 -19.46 -2.25
N LYS A 256 -7.73 -20.43 -1.93
CA LYS A 256 -9.13 -20.47 -2.43
C LYS A 256 -10.12 -19.61 -1.64
N SER A 257 -9.82 -19.18 -0.41
CA SER A 257 -10.82 -18.51 0.45
C SER A 257 -11.11 -17.07 0.03
N TRP A 258 -10.10 -16.27 -0.33
CA TRP A 258 -10.36 -14.89 -0.77
C TRP A 258 -10.99 -14.82 -2.16
N ARG A 259 -10.66 -15.77 -3.07
CA ARG A 259 -11.41 -15.95 -4.33
C ARG A 259 -12.89 -16.33 -4.12
N LYS A 260 -13.23 -17.04 -3.03
CA LYS A 260 -14.62 -17.40 -2.71
C LYS A 260 -15.39 -16.25 -2.06
N ALA A 261 -14.74 -15.42 -1.24
CA ALA A 261 -15.33 -14.19 -0.70
C ALA A 261 -15.57 -13.15 -1.80
N ALA A 262 -14.58 -12.95 -2.69
CA ALA A 262 -14.70 -12.06 -3.85
C ALA A 262 -15.77 -12.51 -4.88
N LYS A 263 -16.12 -13.81 -4.92
CA LYS A 263 -17.18 -14.33 -5.81
C LYS A 263 -18.60 -13.91 -5.42
N ARG A 264 -18.82 -13.34 -4.22
CA ARG A 264 -20.14 -12.82 -3.81
C ARG A 264 -20.42 -11.39 -4.29
N LEU A 265 -19.41 -10.68 -4.80
CA LEU A 265 -19.57 -9.40 -5.49
C LEU A 265 -19.83 -9.66 -6.99
N LYS A 266 -21.10 -9.84 -7.35
CA LYS A 266 -21.54 -9.78 -8.75
C LYS A 266 -22.20 -8.42 -9.04
N ARG A 267 -21.62 -7.72 -10.03
CA ARG A 267 -22.00 -6.48 -10.76
C ARG A 267 -21.11 -5.29 -10.39
N ASN A 268 -20.38 -4.63 -11.29
CA ASN A 268 -20.26 -4.69 -12.75
C ASN A 268 -18.79 -4.98 -13.13
N ARG A 269 -18.65 -5.86 -14.13
CA ARG A 269 -17.41 -6.54 -14.51
C ARG A 269 -16.68 -5.69 -15.55
N TRP A 270 -15.52 -5.15 -15.20
CA TRP A 270 -14.50 -4.87 -16.20
C TRP A 270 -13.54 -6.06 -16.30
N GLY A 271 -13.02 -6.26 -17.50
CA GLY A 271 -12.16 -7.39 -17.90
C GLY A 271 -10.80 -7.35 -17.20
N SER A 272 -10.02 -8.40 -17.43
CA SER A 272 -8.62 -8.48 -17.00
C SER A 272 -7.82 -7.28 -17.53
N TRP A 273 -6.86 -6.76 -16.77
CA TRP A 273 -6.02 -5.61 -17.11
C TRP A 273 -5.24 -5.71 -18.44
N ASN A 274 -5.22 -6.89 -19.08
CA ASN A 274 -4.62 -7.07 -20.40
C ASN A 274 -5.42 -6.43 -21.56
N ASP A 275 -6.66 -5.98 -21.34
CA ASP A 275 -7.49 -5.38 -22.40
C ASP A 275 -7.21 -3.88 -22.66
N PHE A 276 -6.28 -3.24 -21.92
CA PHE A 276 -6.00 -1.80 -22.08
C PHE A 276 -4.73 -1.48 -22.87
N ILE A 277 -4.14 -2.48 -23.51
CA ILE A 277 -2.98 -2.31 -24.39
C ILE A 277 -3.38 -2.73 -25.81
N LEU A 278 -3.52 -1.73 -26.67
CA LEU A 278 -3.62 -1.76 -28.14
C LEU A 278 -4.99 -2.13 -28.75
N GLU A 279 -5.86 -1.14 -28.89
CA GLU A 279 -6.51 -0.89 -30.18
C GLU A 279 -5.94 0.41 -30.73
N GLY A 280 -4.73 0.30 -31.31
CA GLY A 280 -4.27 1.28 -32.28
C GLY A 280 -4.96 0.94 -33.59
N ASP A 281 -5.76 1.87 -34.09
CA ASP A 281 -6.39 1.78 -35.41
C ASP A 281 -5.30 1.56 -36.49
N GLU A 282 -5.18 0.33 -37.01
CA GLU A 282 -4.58 0.07 -38.31
C GLU A 282 -5.64 0.25 -39.39
N ASP A 283 -5.96 1.50 -39.71
CA ASP A 283 -6.42 1.83 -41.06
C ASP A 283 -5.18 1.93 -41.95
N SER A 284 -4.83 0.81 -42.61
CA SER A 284 -4.04 0.88 -43.83
C SER A 284 -4.70 0.09 -44.95
N ASP A 285 -5.06 0.86 -45.98
CA ASP A 285 -5.51 0.44 -47.29
C ASP A 285 -4.73 -0.78 -47.83
N SER A 286 -5.47 -1.72 -48.43
CA SER A 286 -4.92 -2.54 -49.50
C SER A 286 -5.80 -2.40 -50.75
N MET A 287 -5.22 -1.72 -51.74
CA MET A 287 -5.53 -1.88 -53.16
C MET A 287 -4.46 -2.78 -53.77
#